data_AF-F9YQA4-F1
#
_entry.id   AF-F9YQA4-F1
#
_cell.length_a   1.000
_cell.length_b   1.000
_cell.length_c   1.000
_cell.angle_alpha   90.00
_cell.angle_beta   90.00
_cell.angle_gamma   90.00
#
_symmetry.space_group_name_H-M   'P 1'
#
loop_
_entity.id
_entity.type
_entity.pdbx_description
1 polymer ?
#
loop_
_entity_poly.entity_id
_entity_poly.type
_entity_poly.pdbx_seq_one_letter_code
_entity_poly.pdbx_strand_id
1 'polypeptide(L)'
;MFMSLLGTLVYSSCSKEDNGGGGASSLSNLPGTLYIEFATDGIRSYDFKTGKLFKVTKTDRGPGVTGYDFSYGSKEIALSIGTSRTFDSYQDKQTFIMRPFEGKYTWYSTISDPNGIPSKGNIFGFKYQYNGISPEGEFYREAPIRVSPNKRYIAVDGNYWENRGILLLDTQTGKLLAEFYTSKADLEYQSTPVWTLNNELFFAIRGVLYRWREDYGTQVEQVLNINNGNGASYVAVNPQGTRVAFRYKNHLWIQNIDGSGLQQITTSPPSGSSKADGEYQPVFSPDGKYIAFVGSPTIGRMWTDYDPLQPRLPHVTVVGGAYGYVFIIPDNNKLYDLKDPTSGAIMIKDNYGYSVAGYFSNMIWR
;
A
#
# COMPACT_ATOMS: atom_id res chain seq x y z
N MET A 1 -10.78 56.85 -46.63
CA MET A 1 -9.79 57.24 -45.61
C MET A 1 -10.55 57.58 -44.34
N PHE A 2 -10.60 56.66 -43.38
CA PHE A 2 -10.63 56.88 -41.92
C PHE A 2 -10.79 55.51 -41.25
N MET A 3 -9.71 55.04 -40.62
CA MET A 3 -9.68 53.88 -39.74
C MET A 3 -10.50 54.17 -38.48
N SER A 4 -11.31 53.22 -38.03
CA SER A 4 -11.83 53.22 -36.65
C SER A 4 -11.32 51.99 -35.92
N LEU A 5 -10.38 52.25 -35.02
CA LEU A 5 -9.73 51.36 -34.07
C LEU A 5 -10.77 50.81 -33.07
N LEU A 6 -10.94 49.49 -32.96
CA LEU A 6 -11.62 48.89 -31.82
C LEU A 6 -10.62 48.80 -30.65
N GLY A 7 -10.81 49.63 -29.64
CA GLY A 7 -10.12 49.53 -28.35
C GLY A 7 -10.69 48.37 -27.53
N THR A 8 -9.84 47.41 -27.19
CA THR A 8 -10.12 46.34 -26.23
C THR A 8 -10.06 46.90 -24.81
N LEU A 9 -11.20 46.92 -24.12
CA LEU A 9 -11.25 47.11 -22.66
C LEU A 9 -10.70 45.85 -21.98
N VAL A 10 -9.55 45.99 -21.32
CA VAL A 10 -9.02 44.99 -20.38
C VAL A 10 -9.70 45.21 -19.03
N TYR A 11 -10.66 44.36 -18.67
CA TYR A 11 -11.10 44.25 -17.29
C TYR A 11 -10.11 43.39 -16.51
N SER A 12 -9.21 44.03 -15.74
CA SER A 12 -8.48 43.34 -14.68
C SER A 12 -9.45 43.02 -13.55
N SER A 13 -9.88 41.77 -13.44
CA SER A 13 -10.56 41.29 -12.25
C SER A 13 -9.50 40.79 -11.27
N CYS A 14 -9.28 41.55 -10.20
CA CYS A 14 -8.62 41.07 -9.00
C CYS A 14 -9.40 39.88 -8.47
N SER A 15 -8.84 38.67 -8.55
CA SER A 15 -9.37 37.53 -7.79
C SER A 15 -9.06 37.77 -6.31
N LYS A 16 -10.13 37.99 -5.53
CA LYS A 16 -10.12 37.98 -4.07
C LYS A 16 -9.46 36.69 -3.56
N GLU A 17 -8.62 36.86 -2.56
CA GLU A 17 -8.05 35.78 -1.73
C GLU A 17 -9.18 35.03 -1.02
N ASP A 18 -9.36 33.75 -1.36
CA ASP A 18 -10.14 32.82 -0.55
C ASP A 18 -9.26 32.28 0.58
N ASN A 19 -9.44 32.87 1.75
CA ASN A 19 -8.93 32.33 3.01
C ASN A 19 -9.79 31.13 3.45
N GLY A 20 -9.17 29.95 3.53
CA GLY A 20 -9.61 28.85 4.40
C GLY A 20 -10.70 27.93 3.85
N GLY A 21 -10.33 26.96 2.99
CA GLY A 21 -11.26 25.91 2.55
C GLY A 21 -10.73 24.94 1.50
N GLY A 22 -9.44 24.58 1.52
CA GLY A 22 -8.77 23.87 0.42
C GLY A 22 -8.82 22.32 0.42
N GLY A 23 -9.71 21.68 1.17
CA GLY A 23 -9.62 20.22 1.42
C GLY A 23 -10.27 19.31 0.37
N ALA A 24 -11.47 19.65 -0.12
CA ALA A 24 -12.30 18.70 -0.87
C ALA A 24 -12.16 18.80 -2.40
N SER A 25 -11.86 19.98 -2.95
CA SER A 25 -11.77 20.21 -4.40
C SER A 25 -10.48 19.67 -5.03
N SER A 26 -9.40 19.52 -4.25
CA SER A 26 -8.13 18.97 -4.73
C SER A 26 -8.09 17.44 -4.73
N LEU A 27 -8.88 16.79 -3.86
CA LEU A 27 -8.88 15.33 -3.72
C LEU A 27 -9.72 14.65 -4.80
N SER A 28 -10.86 15.23 -5.20
CA SER A 28 -11.79 14.60 -6.16
C SER A 28 -11.22 14.33 -7.56
N ASN A 29 -10.10 14.96 -7.88
CA ASN A 29 -9.36 14.77 -9.14
C ASN A 29 -8.24 13.73 -9.05
N LEU A 30 -7.98 13.16 -7.87
CA LEU A 30 -6.98 12.12 -7.71
C LEU A 30 -7.41 10.85 -8.44
N PRO A 31 -6.47 10.16 -9.12
CA PRO A 31 -6.77 8.98 -9.91
C PRO A 31 -7.00 7.75 -9.02
N GLY A 32 -7.76 6.81 -9.55
CA GLY A 32 -7.87 5.48 -8.97
C GLY A 32 -8.58 5.42 -7.63
N THR A 33 -8.31 4.35 -6.89
CA THR A 33 -8.87 4.06 -5.57
C THR A 33 -7.74 3.74 -4.59
N LEU A 34 -7.81 4.32 -3.40
CA LEU A 34 -6.90 4.00 -2.32
C LEU A 34 -7.54 2.95 -1.40
N TYR A 35 -6.86 1.83 -1.20
CA TYR A 35 -7.27 0.76 -0.32
C TYR A 35 -6.41 0.80 0.94
N ILE A 36 -7.08 0.87 2.08
CA ILE A 36 -6.47 1.06 3.39
C ILE A 36 -7.01 -0.03 4.30
N GLU A 37 -6.12 -0.70 5.01
CA GLU A 37 -6.51 -1.68 6.02
C GLU A 37 -6.45 -1.04 7.42
N PHE A 38 -7.53 -1.26 8.18
CA PHE A 38 -7.67 -0.72 9.51
C PHE A 38 -8.32 -1.73 10.45
N ALA A 39 -7.49 -2.26 11.36
CA ALA A 39 -7.88 -3.00 12.56
C ALA A 39 -9.10 -3.94 12.36
N THR A 40 -10.16 -3.75 13.15
CA THR A 40 -11.34 -4.64 13.20
C THR A 40 -12.21 -4.61 11.95
N ASP A 41 -12.07 -3.58 11.11
CA ASP A 41 -12.89 -3.41 9.91
C ASP A 41 -12.27 -4.01 8.66
N GLY A 42 -11.01 -4.45 8.73
CA GLY A 42 -10.26 -4.99 7.62
C GLY A 42 -10.00 -3.93 6.56
N ILE A 43 -10.11 -4.33 5.29
CA ILE A 43 -9.75 -3.54 4.13
C ILE A 43 -10.92 -2.67 3.71
N ARG A 44 -10.64 -1.38 3.51
CA ARG A 44 -11.60 -0.38 3.05
C ARG A 44 -11.09 0.30 1.79
N SER A 45 -11.98 0.66 0.89
CA SER A 45 -11.67 1.56 -0.22
C SER A 45 -12.05 2.99 0.17
N TYR A 46 -11.21 3.95 -0.22
CA TYR A 46 -11.46 5.37 -0.09
C TYR A 46 -11.84 5.96 -1.45
N ASP A 47 -13.05 6.50 -1.54
CA ASP A 47 -13.51 7.22 -2.72
C ASP A 47 -13.12 8.70 -2.60
N PHE A 48 -12.13 9.11 -3.40
CA PHE A 48 -11.63 10.48 -3.43
C PHE A 48 -12.68 11.54 -3.80
N LYS A 49 -13.73 11.18 -4.53
CA LYS A 49 -14.78 12.12 -4.94
C LYS A 49 -15.75 12.43 -3.80
N THR A 50 -16.08 11.41 -3.01
CA THR A 50 -17.09 11.53 -1.96
C THR A 50 -16.50 11.58 -0.55
N GLY A 51 -15.21 11.28 -0.40
CA GLY A 51 -14.55 11.09 0.89
C GLY A 51 -15.05 9.87 1.65
N LYS A 52 -15.85 8.98 1.04
CA LYS A 52 -16.44 7.84 1.74
C LYS A 52 -15.47 6.68 1.83
N LEU A 53 -15.48 6.00 2.98
CA LEU A 53 -14.85 4.70 3.17
C LEU A 53 -15.89 3.59 2.99
N PHE A 54 -15.61 2.65 2.09
CA PHE A 54 -16.44 1.45 1.89
C PHE A 54 -15.71 0.22 2.37
N LYS A 55 -16.40 -0.67 3.11
CA LYS A 55 -15.83 -1.95 3.51
C LYS A 55 -15.67 -2.84 2.27
N VAL A 56 -14.46 -3.35 2.05
CA VAL A 56 -14.16 -4.22 0.92
C VAL A 56 -14.10 -5.67 1.37
N THR A 57 -13.31 -5.99 2.39
CA THR A 57 -13.28 -7.32 2.98
C THR A 57 -12.76 -7.25 4.39
N LYS A 58 -13.20 -8.15 5.27
CA LYS A 58 -12.63 -8.26 6.60
C LYS A 58 -11.31 -9.02 6.49
N THR A 59 -10.33 -8.72 7.34
CA THR A 59 -9.22 -9.63 7.62
C THR A 59 -9.54 -10.24 8.98
N ASP A 60 -10.22 -11.39 9.00
CA ASP A 60 -10.70 -11.97 10.26
C ASP A 60 -9.56 -12.58 11.07
N ARG A 61 -9.83 -12.81 12.36
CA ARG A 61 -8.97 -13.53 13.29
C ARG A 61 -9.24 -15.04 13.17
N GLY A 62 -8.86 -15.64 12.04
CA GLY A 62 -9.10 -17.06 11.73
C GLY A 62 -8.73 -17.43 10.28
N PRO A 63 -9.22 -18.56 9.74
CA PRO A 63 -8.94 -19.02 8.39
C PRO A 63 -9.84 -18.27 7.41
N GLY A 64 -9.48 -17.02 7.18
CA GLY A 64 -10.14 -16.12 6.27
C GLY A 64 -9.14 -15.44 5.36
N VAL A 65 -9.44 -14.21 4.94
CA VAL A 65 -8.54 -13.41 4.09
C VAL A 65 -7.28 -13.05 4.89
N THR A 66 -6.15 -13.53 4.38
CA THR A 66 -4.81 -13.35 4.96
C THR A 66 -3.96 -12.35 4.18
N GLY A 67 -4.45 -11.89 3.04
CA GLY A 67 -3.80 -10.94 2.16
C GLY A 67 -4.63 -10.70 0.91
N TYR A 68 -4.33 -9.61 0.21
CA TYR A 68 -5.15 -9.11 -0.86
C TYR A 68 -4.33 -8.29 -1.85
N ASP A 69 -4.85 -8.18 -3.07
CA ASP A 69 -4.45 -7.18 -4.05
C ASP A 69 -5.64 -6.84 -4.95
N PHE A 70 -5.48 -5.78 -5.72
CA PHE A 70 -6.41 -5.41 -6.78
C PHE A 70 -5.66 -5.27 -8.10
N SER A 71 -6.32 -5.66 -9.18
CA SER A 71 -5.85 -5.34 -10.54
C SER A 71 -5.62 -3.84 -10.69
N TYR A 72 -4.72 -3.43 -11.58
CA TYR A 72 -4.68 -2.05 -12.06
C TYR A 72 -6.05 -1.63 -12.61
N GLY A 73 -6.60 -0.53 -12.09
CA GLY A 73 -7.97 -0.08 -12.40
C GLY A 73 -9.09 -0.74 -11.59
N SER A 74 -8.75 -1.53 -10.56
CA SER A 74 -9.69 -1.99 -9.52
C SER A 74 -10.92 -2.77 -9.99
N LYS A 75 -10.82 -3.46 -11.13
CA LYS A 75 -11.93 -4.30 -11.67
C LYS A 75 -11.96 -5.69 -11.08
N GLU A 76 -10.89 -6.11 -10.44
CA GLU A 76 -10.74 -7.43 -9.86
C GLU A 76 -10.07 -7.38 -8.49
N ILE A 77 -10.44 -8.33 -7.64
CA ILE A 77 -9.86 -8.54 -6.31
C ILE A 77 -9.19 -9.90 -6.27
N ALA A 78 -7.95 -9.91 -5.81
CA ALA A 78 -7.20 -11.10 -5.50
C ALA A 78 -7.12 -11.27 -3.99
N LEU A 79 -7.24 -12.52 -3.51
CA LEU A 79 -7.26 -12.84 -2.09
C LEU A 79 -6.38 -14.06 -1.83
N SER A 80 -5.55 -13.97 -0.81
CA SER A 80 -4.96 -15.13 -0.14
C SER A 80 -5.87 -15.50 1.04
N ILE A 81 -6.19 -16.78 1.16
CA ILE A 81 -7.12 -17.31 2.18
C ILE A 81 -6.46 -18.45 2.94
N GLY A 82 -6.39 -18.30 4.27
CA GLY A 82 -5.79 -19.25 5.19
C GLY A 82 -6.72 -20.39 5.61
N THR A 83 -6.14 -21.36 6.31
CA THR A 83 -6.77 -22.60 6.79
C THR A 83 -6.74 -22.77 8.31
N SER A 84 -5.92 -22.00 9.04
CA SER A 84 -5.85 -22.07 10.52
C SER A 84 -6.70 -21.03 11.27
N ARG A 85 -7.28 -21.43 12.41
CA ARG A 85 -8.06 -20.59 13.35
C ARG A 85 -7.23 -19.96 14.46
N THR A 86 -5.99 -20.38 14.64
CA THR A 86 -5.18 -19.96 15.78
C THR A 86 -4.31 -18.78 15.41
N PHE A 87 -4.31 -17.76 16.29
CA PHE A 87 -3.28 -16.75 16.29
C PHE A 87 -1.91 -17.39 16.51
N ASP A 88 -0.88 -16.80 15.92
CA ASP A 88 0.51 -17.29 16.02
C ASP A 88 0.68 -18.75 15.60
N SER A 89 -0.12 -19.18 14.62
CA SER A 89 0.03 -20.47 14.00
C SER A 89 0.54 -20.35 12.58
N TYR A 90 1.22 -21.41 12.19
CA TYR A 90 1.66 -21.63 10.85
C TYR A 90 0.69 -22.59 10.14
N GLN A 91 0.70 -22.56 8.81
CA GLN A 91 -0.15 -23.36 7.96
C GLN A 91 0.59 -23.84 6.72
N ASP A 92 0.39 -25.10 6.38
CA ASP A 92 1.00 -25.70 5.17
C ASP A 92 0.18 -25.42 3.91
N LYS A 93 -1.03 -24.90 4.05
CA LYS A 93 -1.98 -24.71 2.95
C LYS A 93 -2.42 -23.26 2.89
N GLN A 94 -2.21 -22.67 1.72
CA GLN A 94 -2.70 -21.35 1.37
C GLN A 94 -3.52 -21.44 0.09
N THR A 95 -4.70 -20.80 0.05
CA THR A 95 -5.46 -20.72 -1.20
C THR A 95 -5.38 -19.31 -1.76
N PHE A 96 -5.24 -19.22 -3.08
CA PHE A 96 -5.22 -17.96 -3.81
C PHE A 96 -6.35 -17.94 -4.82
N ILE A 97 -7.07 -16.82 -4.88
CA ILE A 97 -8.09 -16.57 -5.90
C ILE A 97 -7.99 -15.17 -6.45
N MET A 98 -8.49 -14.99 -7.66
CA MET A 98 -8.83 -13.68 -8.21
C MET A 98 -10.19 -13.73 -8.88
N ARG A 99 -11.00 -12.70 -8.69
CA ARG A 99 -12.34 -12.60 -9.26
C ARG A 99 -12.68 -11.18 -9.69
N PRO A 100 -13.69 -11.00 -10.56
CA PRO A 100 -14.29 -9.68 -10.79
C PRO A 100 -14.72 -9.03 -9.46
N PHE A 101 -14.51 -7.72 -9.36
CA PHE A 101 -14.79 -6.90 -8.20
C PHE A 101 -15.70 -5.73 -8.59
N GLU A 102 -16.88 -5.69 -7.97
CA GLU A 102 -17.90 -4.67 -8.26
C GLU A 102 -17.87 -3.49 -7.27
N GLY A 103 -16.78 -3.32 -6.50
CA GLY A 103 -16.73 -2.30 -5.44
C GLY A 103 -17.59 -2.62 -4.21
N LYS A 104 -18.03 -3.87 -4.06
CA LYS A 104 -18.90 -4.32 -2.96
C LYS A 104 -18.14 -5.16 -1.95
N TYR A 105 -18.62 -5.18 -0.71
CA TYR A 105 -18.09 -6.04 0.32
C TYR A 105 -18.06 -7.50 -0.14
N THR A 106 -16.88 -8.12 -0.02
CA THR A 106 -16.56 -9.47 -0.45
C THR A 106 -15.91 -10.16 0.74
N TRP A 107 -16.26 -11.40 1.04
CA TRP A 107 -15.67 -12.15 2.16
C TRP A 107 -15.58 -13.62 1.82
N TYR A 108 -14.43 -14.23 2.09
CA TYR A 108 -14.22 -15.67 1.96
C TYR A 108 -13.47 -16.20 3.16
N SER A 109 -13.92 -17.36 3.63
CA SER A 109 -13.28 -18.13 4.68
C SER A 109 -13.47 -19.61 4.37
N THR A 110 -12.47 -20.42 4.71
CA THR A 110 -12.56 -21.88 4.62
C THR A 110 -13.48 -22.47 5.69
N ILE A 111 -13.94 -21.67 6.67
CA ILE A 111 -14.94 -22.07 7.67
C ILE A 111 -16.36 -21.93 7.13
N SER A 112 -16.65 -20.82 6.46
CA SER A 112 -18.01 -20.47 6.07
C SER A 112 -18.51 -21.26 4.87
N ASP A 113 -17.62 -21.89 4.11
CA ASP A 113 -17.97 -22.79 3.01
C ASP A 113 -17.29 -24.15 3.21
N PRO A 114 -18.02 -25.18 3.70
CA PRO A 114 -17.49 -26.53 3.88
C PRO A 114 -17.11 -27.22 2.56
N ASN A 115 -17.56 -26.70 1.40
CA ASN A 115 -17.11 -27.15 0.09
C ASN A 115 -15.81 -26.46 -0.37
N GLY A 116 -15.28 -25.54 0.43
CA GLY A 116 -14.11 -24.74 0.12
C GLY A 116 -14.44 -23.53 -0.75
N ILE A 117 -13.39 -22.88 -1.24
CA ILE A 117 -13.48 -21.65 -2.02
C ILE A 117 -14.31 -21.84 -3.30
N PRO A 118 -15.16 -20.86 -3.69
CA PRO A 118 -16.04 -21.01 -4.85
C PRO A 118 -15.25 -21.36 -6.11
N SER A 119 -15.63 -22.43 -6.81
CA SER A 119 -14.98 -22.84 -8.07
C SER A 119 -15.48 -22.06 -9.28
N LYS A 120 -16.63 -21.38 -9.17
CA LYS A 120 -17.24 -20.60 -10.24
C LYS A 120 -17.00 -19.11 -10.06
N GLY A 121 -16.79 -18.40 -11.17
CA GLY A 121 -16.62 -16.95 -11.20
C GLY A 121 -15.21 -16.46 -10.84
N ASN A 122 -14.26 -17.37 -10.67
CA ASN A 122 -12.85 -17.03 -10.51
C ASN A 122 -12.20 -16.84 -11.88
N ILE A 123 -11.31 -15.86 -11.97
CA ILE A 123 -10.36 -15.72 -13.08
C ILE A 123 -9.26 -16.75 -12.94
N PHE A 124 -8.74 -16.91 -11.72
CA PHE A 124 -7.93 -18.06 -11.32
C PHE A 124 -8.25 -18.44 -9.89
N GLY A 125 -7.98 -19.70 -9.54
CA GLY A 125 -8.07 -20.18 -8.17
C GLY A 125 -7.27 -21.45 -8.01
N PHE A 126 -6.36 -21.49 -7.04
CA PHE A 126 -5.53 -22.65 -6.77
C PHE A 126 -5.11 -22.71 -5.32
N LYS A 127 -4.79 -23.93 -4.85
CA LYS A 127 -4.24 -24.19 -3.53
C LYS A 127 -2.75 -24.42 -3.67
N TYR A 128 -1.97 -23.71 -2.88
CA TYR A 128 -0.56 -23.99 -2.69
C TYR A 128 -0.39 -24.81 -1.41
N GLN A 129 0.27 -25.95 -1.57
CA GLN A 129 0.65 -26.83 -0.48
C GLN A 129 2.15 -26.72 -0.27
N TYR A 130 2.56 -26.35 0.92
CA TYR A 130 3.92 -26.51 1.37
C TYR A 130 4.22 -28.00 1.60
N ASN A 131 5.27 -28.51 0.96
CA ASN A 131 5.61 -29.94 0.95
C ASN A 131 6.86 -30.29 1.77
N GLY A 132 7.39 -29.36 2.58
CA GLY A 132 8.56 -29.64 3.45
C GLY A 132 9.90 -29.85 2.74
N ILE A 133 10.00 -29.57 1.43
CA ILE A 133 11.21 -29.81 0.60
C ILE A 133 12.18 -28.60 0.61
N SER A 134 11.77 -27.45 1.16
CA SER A 134 12.65 -26.29 1.35
C SER A 134 13.25 -26.30 2.77
N PRO A 135 14.50 -25.83 3.00
CA PRO A 135 15.03 -25.57 4.34
C PRO A 135 14.25 -24.49 5.15
N GLU A 136 13.19 -23.90 4.58
CA GLU A 136 12.44 -22.74 5.09
C GLU A 136 10.99 -23.12 5.46
N GLY A 137 10.49 -22.59 6.59
CA GLY A 137 9.30 -23.07 7.33
C GLY A 137 7.94 -22.81 6.67
N GLU A 138 6.84 -23.17 7.34
CA GLU A 138 5.43 -23.05 6.89
C GLU A 138 4.96 -21.59 6.60
N PHE A 139 3.76 -21.36 6.05
CA PHE A 139 3.20 -20.00 5.98
C PHE A 139 2.73 -19.55 7.36
N TYR A 140 3.17 -18.39 7.82
CA TYR A 140 2.49 -17.63 8.84
C TYR A 140 1.13 -17.20 8.31
N ARG A 141 0.22 -16.89 9.24
CA ARG A 141 -1.15 -16.51 8.91
C ARG A 141 -1.22 -15.30 7.98
N GLU A 142 -0.28 -14.37 8.01
CA GLU A 142 -0.30 -13.19 7.13
C GLU A 142 0.45 -13.49 5.82
N ALA A 143 -0.25 -13.37 4.69
CA ALA A 143 0.32 -13.64 3.37
C ALA A 143 -0.07 -12.52 2.41
N PRO A 144 0.53 -11.31 2.54
CA PRO A 144 0.31 -10.24 1.59
C PRO A 144 0.66 -10.69 0.18
N ILE A 145 -0.14 -10.27 -0.79
CA ILE A 145 0.02 -10.69 -2.18
C ILE A 145 0.05 -9.50 -3.12
N ARG A 146 0.68 -9.70 -4.28
CA ARG A 146 0.58 -8.81 -5.43
C ARG A 146 0.39 -9.61 -6.70
N VAL A 147 -0.63 -9.28 -7.47
CA VAL A 147 -0.93 -9.96 -8.73
C VAL A 147 -0.35 -9.15 -9.89
N SER A 148 0.37 -9.84 -10.75
CA SER A 148 0.92 -9.27 -11.99
C SER A 148 -0.18 -8.69 -12.89
N PRO A 149 0.08 -7.60 -13.64
CA PRO A 149 -0.87 -7.02 -14.58
C PRO A 149 -1.44 -8.01 -15.60
N ASN A 150 -0.62 -8.95 -16.09
CA ASN A 150 -1.04 -10.00 -17.00
C ASN A 150 -1.77 -11.17 -16.30
N LYS A 151 -1.88 -11.12 -14.97
CA LYS A 151 -2.57 -12.10 -14.10
C LYS A 151 -1.96 -13.50 -14.12
N ARG A 152 -0.77 -13.67 -14.72
CA ARG A 152 -0.07 -14.96 -14.84
C ARG A 152 0.70 -15.33 -13.58
N TYR A 153 1.03 -14.33 -12.76
CA TYR A 153 1.84 -14.48 -11.57
C TYR A 153 1.22 -13.81 -10.36
N ILE A 154 1.47 -14.41 -9.19
CA ILE A 154 1.24 -13.81 -7.89
C ILE A 154 2.56 -13.83 -7.11
N ALA A 155 2.96 -12.67 -6.63
CA ALA A 155 4.05 -12.52 -5.68
C ALA A 155 3.46 -12.55 -4.28
N VAL A 156 3.99 -13.39 -3.41
CA VAL A 156 3.62 -13.46 -1.99
C VAL A 156 4.77 -12.86 -1.19
N ASP A 157 4.45 -11.89 -0.34
CA ASP A 157 5.37 -11.32 0.63
C ASP A 157 5.51 -12.29 1.80
N GLY A 158 6.54 -13.14 1.76
CA GLY A 158 6.84 -14.05 2.88
C GLY A 158 7.33 -13.26 4.10
N ASN A 159 7.23 -13.87 5.27
CA ASN A 159 7.56 -13.22 6.52
C ASN A 159 8.93 -13.68 7.05
N TYR A 160 9.69 -12.76 7.64
CA TYR A 160 10.95 -13.09 8.30
C TYR A 160 10.79 -14.07 9.48
N TRP A 161 9.59 -14.17 10.08
CA TRP A 161 9.31 -15.16 11.13
C TRP A 161 9.35 -16.60 10.57
N GLU A 162 9.02 -16.76 9.29
CA GLU A 162 9.01 -18.02 8.54
C GLU A 162 10.37 -18.34 7.89
N ASN A 163 11.31 -17.38 7.92
CA ASN A 163 12.52 -17.36 7.10
C ASN A 163 12.23 -17.40 5.59
N ARG A 164 11.13 -16.79 5.14
CA ARG A 164 10.77 -16.73 3.72
C ARG A 164 10.88 -15.32 3.16
N GLY A 165 11.41 -15.23 1.95
CA GLY A 165 11.39 -13.99 1.19
C GLY A 165 10.19 -13.91 0.25
N ILE A 166 10.41 -13.59 -1.01
CA ILE A 166 9.32 -13.43 -1.98
C ILE A 166 9.06 -14.73 -2.71
N LEU A 167 7.85 -15.28 -2.59
CA LEU A 167 7.42 -16.43 -3.39
C LEU A 167 6.74 -15.94 -4.65
N LEU A 168 7.09 -16.54 -5.78
CA LEU A 168 6.49 -16.27 -7.07
C LEU A 168 5.76 -17.53 -7.56
N LEU A 169 4.44 -17.46 -7.59
CA LEU A 169 3.59 -18.58 -8.01
C LEU A 169 2.99 -18.29 -9.40
N ASP A 170 2.93 -19.31 -10.25
CA ASP A 170 2.23 -19.26 -11.53
C ASP A 170 0.73 -19.55 -11.31
N THR A 171 -0.13 -18.66 -11.78
CA THR A 171 -1.58 -18.71 -11.50
C THR A 171 -2.33 -19.73 -12.35
N GLN A 172 -1.75 -20.17 -13.47
CA GLN A 172 -2.36 -21.17 -14.35
C GLN A 172 -2.16 -22.58 -13.80
N THR A 173 -0.97 -22.85 -13.28
CA THR A 173 -0.57 -24.16 -12.76
C THR A 173 -0.71 -24.26 -11.25
N GLY A 174 -0.74 -23.13 -10.54
CA GLY A 174 -0.72 -23.05 -9.08
C GLY A 174 0.61 -23.47 -8.45
N LYS A 175 1.69 -23.57 -9.25
CA LYS A 175 3.00 -24.03 -8.80
C LYS A 175 3.92 -22.87 -8.45
N LEU A 176 4.87 -23.13 -7.53
CA LEU A 176 6.00 -22.25 -7.27
C LEU A 176 6.92 -22.19 -8.49
N LEU A 177 7.11 -20.99 -9.01
CA LEU A 177 8.09 -20.71 -10.05
C LEU A 177 9.45 -20.42 -9.43
N ALA A 178 9.49 -19.54 -8.43
CA ALA A 178 10.70 -19.13 -7.74
C ALA A 178 10.41 -18.71 -6.29
N GLU A 179 11.42 -18.80 -5.44
CA GLU A 179 11.43 -18.22 -4.10
C GLU A 179 12.73 -17.42 -3.95
N PHE A 180 12.60 -16.13 -3.66
CA PHE A 180 13.72 -15.21 -3.51
C PHE A 180 13.94 -14.96 -2.03
N TYR A 181 14.91 -15.66 -1.42
CA TYR A 181 15.15 -15.65 0.01
C TYR A 181 16.60 -15.26 0.34
N THR A 182 16.82 -14.95 1.62
CA THR A 182 18.13 -14.61 2.19
C THR A 182 18.11 -14.94 3.69
N SER A 183 19.06 -14.43 4.47
CA SER A 183 19.08 -14.62 5.91
C SER A 183 17.86 -13.99 6.60
N LYS A 184 17.40 -14.61 7.69
CA LYS A 184 16.32 -14.10 8.55
C LYS A 184 16.50 -12.63 8.92
N ALA A 185 17.72 -12.25 9.27
CA ALA A 185 18.07 -10.89 9.69
C ALA A 185 17.89 -9.86 8.56
N ASP A 186 18.03 -10.28 7.30
CA ASP A 186 17.80 -9.40 6.16
C ASP A 186 16.31 -9.26 5.84
N LEU A 187 15.56 -10.36 5.98
CA LEU A 187 14.12 -10.39 5.75
C LEU A 187 13.34 -9.47 6.72
N GLU A 188 13.89 -9.16 7.90
CA GLU A 188 13.34 -8.13 8.80
C GLU A 188 13.18 -6.75 8.15
N TYR A 189 13.93 -6.50 7.06
CA TYR A 189 13.92 -5.26 6.29
C TYR A 189 13.44 -5.48 4.86
N GLN A 190 12.67 -6.55 4.62
CA GLN A 190 11.96 -6.75 3.36
C GLN A 190 10.84 -5.72 3.23
N SER A 191 10.65 -5.23 2.01
CA SER A 191 9.52 -4.38 1.65
C SER A 191 8.57 -5.17 0.75
N THR A 192 7.27 -4.90 0.89
CA THR A 192 6.24 -5.57 0.11
C THR A 192 6.50 -5.43 -1.38
N PRO A 193 6.38 -6.53 -2.16
CA PRO A 193 6.61 -6.50 -3.59
C PRO A 193 5.67 -5.52 -4.30
N VAL A 194 6.03 -5.12 -5.51
CA VAL A 194 5.22 -4.28 -6.39
C VAL A 194 5.40 -4.76 -7.82
N TRP A 195 4.30 -4.86 -8.57
CA TRP A 195 4.36 -5.04 -10.02
C TRP A 195 4.26 -3.71 -10.74
N THR A 196 5.11 -3.45 -11.74
CA THR A 196 4.96 -2.32 -12.67
C THR A 196 3.89 -2.61 -13.72
N LEU A 197 3.44 -1.59 -14.44
CA LEU A 197 2.52 -1.71 -15.57
C LEU A 197 3.09 -2.57 -16.72
N ASN A 198 4.42 -2.67 -16.82
CA ASN A 198 5.12 -3.50 -17.81
C ASN A 198 5.32 -4.95 -17.34
N ASN A 199 4.63 -5.37 -16.28
CA ASN A 199 4.66 -6.74 -15.77
C ASN A 199 6.05 -7.16 -15.23
N GLU A 200 6.80 -6.21 -14.68
CA GLU A 200 8.04 -6.47 -13.94
C GLU A 200 7.75 -6.45 -12.44
N LEU A 201 8.31 -7.40 -11.71
CA LEU A 201 8.19 -7.47 -10.25
C LEU A 201 9.40 -6.80 -9.62
N PHE A 202 9.15 -5.89 -8.69
CA PHE A 202 10.15 -5.28 -7.84
C PHE A 202 9.91 -5.64 -6.38
N PHE A 203 10.99 -5.84 -5.65
CA PHE A 203 10.98 -5.99 -4.19
C PHE A 203 12.31 -5.53 -3.65
N ALA A 204 12.36 -5.15 -2.37
CA ALA A 204 13.58 -4.70 -1.73
C ALA A 204 13.84 -5.46 -0.45
N ILE A 205 15.10 -5.81 -0.21
CA ILE A 205 15.57 -6.46 1.01
C ILE A 205 16.77 -5.66 1.51
N ARG A 206 16.69 -5.14 2.75
CA ARG A 206 17.72 -4.24 3.34
C ARG A 206 18.09 -3.04 2.46
N GLY A 207 17.11 -2.48 1.76
CA GLY A 207 17.33 -1.33 0.88
C GLY A 207 18.06 -1.64 -0.43
N VAL A 208 18.29 -2.92 -0.75
CA VAL A 208 18.72 -3.34 -2.08
C VAL A 208 17.47 -3.67 -2.89
N LEU A 209 17.30 -2.99 -4.03
CA LEU A 209 16.17 -3.18 -4.93
C LEU A 209 16.49 -4.28 -5.95
N TYR A 210 15.60 -5.27 -6.05
CA TYR A 210 15.67 -6.35 -7.02
C TYR A 210 14.54 -6.22 -8.04
N ARG A 211 14.81 -6.72 -9.26
CA ARG A 211 13.82 -6.86 -10.32
C ARG A 211 13.78 -8.29 -10.83
N TRP A 212 12.57 -8.77 -11.03
CA TRP A 212 12.26 -9.99 -11.76
C TRP A 212 11.47 -9.65 -13.03
N ARG A 213 11.76 -10.38 -14.09
CA ARG A 213 11.02 -10.37 -15.36
C ARG A 213 10.75 -11.79 -15.79
N GLU A 214 9.73 -11.99 -16.62
CA GLU A 214 9.33 -13.32 -17.09
C GLU A 214 10.46 -14.07 -17.82
N ASP A 215 11.30 -13.36 -18.56
CA ASP A 215 12.47 -13.93 -19.26
C ASP A 215 13.59 -14.38 -18.32
N TYR A 216 13.54 -14.03 -17.02
CA TYR A 216 14.56 -14.41 -16.03
C TYR A 216 14.32 -15.79 -15.41
N GLY A 217 13.14 -16.39 -15.61
CA GLY A 217 12.79 -17.67 -15.01
C GLY A 217 12.86 -17.60 -13.48
N THR A 218 13.88 -18.21 -12.87
CA THR A 218 14.05 -18.26 -11.41
C THR A 218 15.05 -17.24 -10.86
N GLN A 219 15.58 -16.36 -11.71
CA GLN A 219 16.63 -15.41 -11.34
C GLN A 219 16.08 -13.99 -11.15
N VAL A 220 16.78 -13.18 -10.37
CA VAL A 220 16.53 -11.74 -10.19
C VAL A 220 17.80 -10.95 -10.48
N GLU A 221 17.63 -9.72 -10.92
CA GLU A 221 18.72 -8.76 -11.00
C GLU A 221 18.67 -7.80 -9.80
N GLN A 222 19.84 -7.35 -9.35
CA GLN A 222 19.94 -6.19 -8.48
C GLN A 222 19.91 -4.92 -9.34
N VAL A 223 18.99 -4.01 -9.03
CA VAL A 223 18.76 -2.78 -9.80
C VAL A 223 19.46 -1.59 -9.15
N LEU A 224 19.33 -1.45 -7.83
CA LEU A 224 19.73 -0.24 -7.13
C LEU A 224 20.08 -0.55 -5.67
N ASN A 225 21.21 -0.01 -5.19
CA ASN A 225 21.46 0.17 -3.76
C ASN A 225 20.81 1.48 -3.32
N ILE A 226 19.58 1.41 -2.82
CA ILE A 226 18.78 2.60 -2.50
C ILE A 226 19.50 3.42 -1.44
N ASN A 227 19.49 4.74 -1.60
CA ASN A 227 20.16 5.67 -0.70
C ASN A 227 21.66 5.34 -0.53
N ASN A 228 22.29 4.84 -1.58
CA ASN A 228 23.68 4.39 -1.59
C ASN A 228 23.99 3.36 -0.48
N GLY A 229 23.00 2.53 -0.12
CA GLY A 229 23.13 1.51 0.92
C GLY A 229 22.97 2.01 2.36
N ASN A 230 22.56 3.27 2.58
CA ASN A 230 22.47 3.86 3.93
C ASN A 230 21.23 3.45 4.74
N GLY A 231 20.57 2.33 4.43
CA GLY A 231 19.49 1.77 5.26
C GLY A 231 18.09 2.28 4.91
N ALA A 232 17.68 2.13 3.65
CA ALA A 232 16.30 2.35 3.23
C ALA A 232 15.36 1.23 3.70
N SER A 233 14.11 1.58 4.05
CA SER A 233 13.04 0.66 4.46
C SER A 233 11.70 1.11 3.88
N TYR A 234 10.65 0.28 3.93
CA TYR A 234 9.33 0.61 3.37
C TYR A 234 9.42 1.11 1.93
N VAL A 235 10.11 0.35 1.08
CA VAL A 235 10.38 0.71 -0.30
C VAL A 235 9.13 0.49 -1.14
N ALA A 236 8.82 1.46 -2.00
CA ALA A 236 7.81 1.34 -3.04
C ALA A 236 8.36 1.84 -4.38
N VAL A 237 8.01 1.15 -5.46
CA VAL A 237 8.32 1.55 -6.84
C VAL A 237 7.05 2.08 -7.49
N ASN A 238 7.13 3.15 -8.27
CA ASN A 238 5.98 3.66 -8.99
C ASN A 238 5.52 2.68 -10.09
N PRO A 239 4.24 2.71 -10.52
CA PRO A 239 3.73 1.78 -11.53
C PRO A 239 4.50 1.83 -12.86
N GLN A 240 5.15 2.95 -13.17
CA GLN A 240 5.95 3.13 -14.38
C GLN A 240 7.36 2.53 -14.27
N GLY A 241 7.81 2.11 -13.08
CA GLY A 241 9.12 1.49 -12.89
C GLY A 241 10.31 2.46 -13.01
N THR A 242 10.09 3.75 -12.77
CA THR A 242 11.11 4.80 -12.97
C THR A 242 11.56 5.46 -11.68
N ARG A 243 10.80 5.31 -10.59
CA ARG A 243 11.02 6.03 -9.34
C ARG A 243 10.74 5.15 -8.13
N VAL A 244 11.48 5.42 -7.07
CA VAL A 244 11.40 4.72 -5.79
C VAL A 244 11.11 5.73 -4.69
N ALA A 245 10.17 5.41 -3.81
CA ALA A 245 9.94 6.11 -2.54
C ALA A 245 10.29 5.15 -1.40
N PHE A 246 10.89 5.67 -0.33
CA PHE A 246 11.32 4.86 0.80
C PHE A 246 11.41 5.68 2.08
N ARG A 247 11.40 5.00 3.23
CA ARG A 247 11.66 5.59 4.54
C ARG A 247 13.14 5.53 4.87
N TYR A 248 13.69 6.65 5.33
CA TYR A 248 15.00 6.77 5.94
C TYR A 248 14.98 7.83 7.05
N LYS A 249 15.55 7.50 8.22
CA LYS A 249 15.56 8.37 9.42
C LYS A 249 14.19 8.97 9.74
N ASN A 250 13.15 8.13 9.77
CA ASN A 250 11.75 8.50 10.04
C ASN A 250 11.07 9.42 9.01
N HIS A 251 11.71 9.69 7.88
CA HIS A 251 11.14 10.51 6.82
C HIS A 251 11.06 9.75 5.51
N LEU A 252 10.23 10.24 4.60
CA LEU A 252 10.19 9.78 3.24
C LEU A 252 11.26 10.47 2.40
N TRP A 253 11.82 9.66 1.51
CA TRP A 253 12.79 10.03 0.51
C TRP A 253 12.36 9.42 -0.82
N ILE A 254 12.86 10.01 -1.88
CA ILE A 254 12.70 9.55 -3.26
C ILE A 254 14.06 9.40 -3.92
N GLN A 255 14.11 8.55 -4.93
CA GLN A 255 15.26 8.38 -5.82
C GLN A 255 14.76 7.87 -7.17
N ASN A 256 15.39 8.31 -8.26
CA ASN A 256 15.14 7.71 -9.57
C ASN A 256 15.73 6.30 -9.61
N ILE A 257 15.14 5.41 -10.41
CA ILE A 257 15.56 4.01 -10.44
C ILE A 257 16.98 3.80 -10.99
N ASP A 258 17.47 4.76 -11.77
CA ASP A 258 18.86 4.83 -12.27
C ASP A 258 19.88 5.28 -11.19
N GLY A 259 19.41 5.56 -9.98
CA GLY A 259 20.21 6.00 -8.83
C GLY A 259 20.37 7.52 -8.71
N SER A 260 19.92 8.31 -9.69
CA SER A 260 19.97 9.77 -9.62
C SER A 260 18.84 10.37 -8.75
N GLY A 261 18.91 11.67 -8.46
CA GLY A 261 17.78 12.41 -7.86
C GLY A 261 17.40 12.00 -6.44
N LEU A 262 18.36 11.50 -5.65
CA LEU A 262 18.15 11.17 -4.23
C LEU A 262 17.77 12.44 -3.44
N GLN A 263 16.58 12.44 -2.82
CA GLN A 263 16.06 13.61 -2.13
C GLN A 263 15.11 13.24 -0.98
N GLN A 264 15.19 13.97 0.14
CA GLN A 264 14.19 13.93 1.21
C GLN A 264 12.93 14.72 0.81
N ILE A 265 11.75 14.16 1.07
CA ILE A 265 10.46 14.75 0.69
C ILE A 265 9.52 15.01 1.86
N THR A 266 9.80 14.50 3.06
CA THR A 266 9.10 14.90 4.30
C THR A 266 10.07 15.33 5.39
N THR A 267 9.64 16.24 6.27
CA THR A 267 10.52 16.80 7.32
C THR A 267 9.86 16.94 8.70
N SER A 268 8.65 16.41 8.89
CA SER A 268 7.89 16.65 10.12
C SER A 268 8.57 16.01 11.33
N PRO A 269 8.88 16.78 12.39
CA PRO A 269 9.65 16.24 13.51
C PRO A 269 9.00 14.99 14.12
N PRO A 270 9.75 13.86 14.22
CA PRO A 270 9.26 12.65 14.85
C PRO A 270 8.94 12.92 16.32
N SER A 271 7.97 12.19 16.87
CA SER A 271 7.51 12.35 18.25
C SER A 271 8.50 11.84 19.31
N GLY A 272 9.52 11.08 18.91
CA GLY A 272 10.50 10.42 19.78
C GLY A 272 9.97 9.20 20.52
N SER A 273 8.78 8.70 20.18
CA SER A 273 7.99 7.84 21.08
C SER A 273 7.91 6.36 20.67
N SER A 274 8.46 5.96 19.51
CA SER A 274 7.95 4.79 18.79
C SER A 274 8.85 4.22 17.69
N LYS A 275 8.76 2.90 17.39
CA LYS A 275 9.30 2.31 16.13
C LYS A 275 8.50 2.74 14.88
N ALA A 276 7.21 3.04 15.06
CA ALA A 276 6.31 3.55 14.03
C ALA A 276 6.26 5.09 14.01
N ASP A 277 7.33 5.75 14.49
CA ASP A 277 7.41 7.21 14.50
C ASP A 277 7.78 7.77 13.12
N GLY A 278 7.28 8.96 12.82
CA GLY A 278 7.47 9.62 11.52
C GLY A 278 6.66 8.98 10.39
N GLU A 279 7.18 9.06 9.17
CA GLU A 279 6.49 8.67 7.95
C GLU A 279 6.95 7.30 7.41
N TYR A 280 6.01 6.48 6.95
CA TYR A 280 6.27 5.12 6.48
C TYR A 280 5.20 4.62 5.48
N GLN A 281 5.45 3.46 4.86
CA GLN A 281 4.57 2.80 3.88
C GLN A 281 4.12 3.72 2.72
N PRO A 282 5.07 4.32 1.97
CA PRO A 282 4.71 5.05 0.77
C PRO A 282 4.10 4.10 -0.27
N VAL A 283 3.11 4.58 -1.01
CA VAL A 283 2.54 3.93 -2.19
C VAL A 283 2.27 4.99 -3.26
N PHE A 284 2.62 4.70 -4.49
CA PHE A 284 2.38 5.61 -5.61
C PHE A 284 0.96 5.50 -6.15
N SER A 285 0.41 6.61 -6.62
CA SER A 285 -0.81 6.62 -7.44
C SER A 285 -0.61 5.85 -8.75
N PRO A 286 -1.69 5.34 -9.40
CA PRO A 286 -1.60 4.59 -10.65
C PRO A 286 -0.90 5.33 -11.79
N ASP A 287 -1.03 6.65 -11.81
CA ASP A 287 -0.38 7.55 -12.77
C ASP A 287 1.04 7.99 -12.34
N GLY A 288 1.50 7.58 -11.16
CA GLY A 288 2.82 7.88 -10.61
C GLY A 288 3.02 9.33 -10.14
N LYS A 289 1.97 10.17 -10.12
CA LYS A 289 2.10 11.61 -9.80
C LYS A 289 1.94 11.96 -8.33
N TYR A 290 1.51 11.01 -7.50
CA TYR A 290 1.26 11.22 -6.09
C TYR A 290 1.78 10.05 -5.26
N ILE A 291 2.09 10.34 -4.00
CA ILE A 291 2.51 9.36 -3.00
C ILE A 291 1.53 9.46 -1.83
N ALA A 292 0.83 8.37 -1.53
CA ALA A 292 0.13 8.20 -0.28
C ALA A 292 1.03 7.50 0.73
N PHE A 293 0.95 7.85 2.00
CA PHE A 293 1.76 7.23 3.05
C PHE A 293 1.11 7.38 4.41
N VAL A 294 1.61 6.63 5.39
CA VAL A 294 1.19 6.75 6.77
C VAL A 294 2.15 7.67 7.51
N GLY A 295 1.61 8.68 8.19
CA GLY A 295 2.37 9.60 9.02
C GLY A 295 1.74 9.76 10.40
N SER A 296 2.58 9.98 11.41
CA SER A 296 2.12 10.36 12.75
C SER A 296 2.26 11.88 12.92
N PRO A 297 1.17 12.66 12.94
CA PRO A 297 1.22 13.95 13.62
C PRO A 297 1.57 13.66 15.08
N THR A 298 2.23 14.59 15.77
CA THR A 298 2.72 14.49 17.16
C THR A 298 1.62 14.27 18.23
N ILE A 299 0.57 13.52 17.94
CA ILE A 299 -0.64 13.37 18.74
C ILE A 299 -0.86 11.88 19.02
N GLY A 300 -0.62 11.49 20.28
CA GLY A 300 -1.41 10.47 20.96
C GLY A 300 -1.14 9.00 20.59
N ARG A 301 -0.10 8.43 21.18
CA ARG A 301 -0.13 7.00 21.52
C ARG A 301 -1.25 6.76 22.56
N MET A 302 -2.13 5.81 22.27
CA MET A 302 -3.00 5.06 23.20
C MET A 302 -4.37 5.67 23.58
N TRP A 303 -5.41 4.85 23.40
CA TRP A 303 -6.61 4.70 24.25
C TRP A 303 -7.18 5.94 24.96
N THR A 304 -7.44 7.03 24.25
CA THR A 304 -8.25 8.08 24.85
C THR A 304 -9.36 8.52 23.93
N ASP A 305 -10.51 8.77 24.56
CA ASP A 305 -11.73 9.36 24.02
C ASP A 305 -11.54 10.82 23.55
N TYR A 306 -10.29 11.23 23.30
CA TYR A 306 -9.91 12.61 23.02
C TYR A 306 -8.84 12.67 21.93
N ASP A 307 -9.32 12.73 20.69
CA ASP A 307 -8.60 13.34 19.58
C ASP A 307 -8.95 14.85 19.58
N PRO A 308 -7.98 15.78 19.74
CA PRO A 308 -8.25 17.22 19.66
C PRO A 308 -8.76 17.68 18.28
N LEU A 309 -8.67 16.81 17.26
CA LEU A 309 -9.23 16.98 15.92
C LEU A 309 -10.49 16.11 15.68
N GLN A 310 -10.87 15.23 16.62
CA GLN A 310 -12.12 14.46 16.59
C GLN A 310 -12.78 14.41 17.99
N PRO A 311 -13.51 15.46 18.39
CA PRO A 311 -13.96 15.61 19.78
C PRO A 311 -15.08 14.65 20.25
N ARG A 312 -15.59 13.69 19.44
CA ARG A 312 -16.82 12.92 19.76
C ARG A 312 -16.96 11.53 19.08
N LEU A 313 -16.02 10.57 19.21
CA LEU A 313 -16.28 9.20 18.74
C LEU A 313 -16.11 8.11 19.82
N PRO A 314 -17.19 7.40 20.22
CA PRO A 314 -17.17 6.31 21.19
C PRO A 314 -17.01 4.88 20.61
N HIS A 315 -16.48 4.69 19.40
CA HIS A 315 -16.58 3.38 18.70
C HIS A 315 -15.31 2.84 18.02
N VAL A 316 -14.10 3.29 18.38
CA VAL A 316 -12.87 2.70 17.86
C VAL A 316 -12.07 2.08 19.01
N THR A 317 -12.08 0.75 19.11
CA THR A 317 -11.28 0.01 20.10
C THR A 317 -10.05 -0.61 19.40
N VAL A 318 -8.89 0.01 19.54
CA VAL A 318 -7.60 -0.56 19.10
C VAL A 318 -6.88 -1.14 20.31
N VAL A 319 -6.93 -2.46 20.50
CA VAL A 319 -6.17 -3.13 21.58
C VAL A 319 -4.72 -3.34 21.12
N GLY A 320 -3.84 -2.35 21.35
CA GLY A 320 -2.38 -2.45 21.16
C GLY A 320 -1.84 -1.97 19.80
N GLY A 321 -0.75 -1.18 19.83
CA GLY A 321 0.06 -0.83 18.64
C GLY A 321 -0.23 0.53 17.99
N ALA A 322 0.81 1.12 17.42
CA ALA A 322 0.84 2.45 16.81
C ALA A 322 0.10 2.48 15.45
N TYR A 323 -0.87 3.38 15.30
CA TYR A 323 -1.49 3.74 14.03
C TYR A 323 -1.02 5.13 13.60
N GLY A 324 -1.12 5.42 12.31
CA GLY A 324 -0.91 6.77 11.78
C GLY A 324 -2.08 7.19 10.90
N TYR A 325 -2.04 8.42 10.41
CA TYR A 325 -3.03 8.92 9.47
C TYR A 325 -2.47 8.88 8.06
N VAL A 326 -3.37 8.75 7.09
CA VAL A 326 -2.99 8.70 5.69
C VAL A 326 -2.84 10.12 5.15
N PHE A 327 -1.65 10.39 4.62
CA PHE A 327 -1.30 11.63 3.94
C PHE A 327 -1.06 11.36 2.46
N ILE A 328 -1.28 12.37 1.64
CA ILE A 328 -0.99 12.38 0.21
C ILE A 328 -0.17 13.61 -0.13
N ILE A 329 0.89 13.43 -0.88
CA ILE A 329 1.70 14.50 -1.48
C ILE A 329 1.85 14.28 -2.99
N PRO A 330 1.96 15.35 -3.79
CA PRO A 330 2.47 15.25 -5.14
C PRO A 330 3.92 14.73 -5.19
N ASP A 331 4.23 13.90 -6.19
CA ASP A 331 5.59 13.48 -6.51
C ASP A 331 6.28 14.51 -7.41
N ASN A 332 6.67 15.65 -6.84
CA ASN A 332 7.17 16.82 -7.57
C ASN A 332 8.51 17.34 -7.05
N ASN A 333 9.26 16.52 -6.30
CA ASN A 333 10.55 16.89 -5.69
C ASN A 333 10.45 18.08 -4.71
N LYS A 334 9.28 18.32 -4.09
CA LYS A 334 9.12 19.31 -3.01
C LYS A 334 9.30 18.65 -1.64
N LEU A 335 9.84 19.40 -0.68
CA LEU A 335 9.86 19.01 0.73
C LEU A 335 8.54 19.41 1.42
N TYR A 336 7.93 18.48 2.15
CA TYR A 336 6.66 18.64 2.83
C TYR A 336 6.82 18.58 4.36
N ASP A 337 6.30 19.57 5.06
CA ASP A 337 6.04 19.50 6.50
C ASP A 337 4.54 19.27 6.74
N LEU A 338 4.20 18.09 7.23
CA LEU A 338 2.84 17.66 7.56
C LEU A 338 2.21 18.48 8.70
N LYS A 339 3.00 19.24 9.47
CA LYS A 339 2.50 20.17 10.49
C LYS A 339 2.18 21.55 9.93
N ASP A 340 2.75 21.89 8.77
CA ASP A 340 2.50 23.14 8.08
C ASP A 340 1.34 22.94 7.09
N PRO A 341 0.15 23.52 7.34
CA PRO A 341 -1.00 23.39 6.43
C PRO A 341 -0.75 24.03 5.06
N THR A 342 0.28 24.87 4.91
CA THR A 342 0.67 25.50 3.65
C THR A 342 1.68 24.67 2.84
N SER A 343 2.21 23.58 3.41
CA SER A 343 3.16 22.71 2.72
C SER A 343 2.56 22.04 1.47
N GLY A 344 1.23 21.89 1.43
CA GLY A 344 0.50 21.21 0.36
C GLY A 344 0.40 19.70 0.56
N ALA A 345 0.82 19.17 1.72
CA ALA A 345 0.49 17.80 2.12
C ALA A 345 -0.98 17.71 2.52
N ILE A 346 -1.66 16.66 2.06
CA ILE A 346 -3.08 16.47 2.29
C ILE A 346 -3.28 15.29 3.23
N MET A 347 -3.77 15.54 4.45
CA MET A 347 -4.29 14.48 5.31
C MET A 347 -5.71 14.15 4.85
N ILE A 348 -5.95 12.91 4.42
CA ILE A 348 -7.28 12.52 3.94
C ILE A 348 -8.26 12.36 5.10
N LYS A 349 -9.50 12.80 4.88
CA LYS A 349 -10.60 12.73 5.84
C LYS A 349 -11.77 11.97 5.25
N ASP A 350 -12.51 11.26 6.08
CA ASP A 350 -13.75 10.64 5.67
C ASP A 350 -14.87 11.69 5.48
N ASN A 351 -16.03 11.24 5.00
CA ASN A 351 -17.20 12.08 4.74
C ASN A 351 -17.85 12.67 6.01
N TYR A 352 -17.37 12.31 7.19
CA TYR A 352 -17.77 12.90 8.47
C TYR A 352 -16.71 13.89 8.99
N GLY A 353 -15.60 14.08 8.27
CA GLY A 353 -14.51 14.98 8.62
C GLY A 353 -13.44 14.36 9.51
N TYR A 354 -13.50 13.04 9.75
CA TYR A 354 -12.54 12.31 10.57
C TYR A 354 -11.32 11.92 9.74
N SER A 355 -10.12 12.15 10.26
CA SER A 355 -8.87 11.73 9.62
C SER A 355 -8.86 10.22 9.43
N VAL A 356 -8.51 9.78 8.22
CA VAL A 356 -8.45 8.35 7.90
C VAL A 356 -7.17 7.76 8.47
N ALA A 357 -7.33 6.82 9.38
CA ALA A 357 -6.22 6.08 9.97
C ALA A 357 -5.84 4.87 9.11
N GLY A 358 -4.54 4.56 9.08
CA GLY A 358 -3.98 3.33 8.53
C GLY A 358 -3.28 2.54 9.64
N TYR A 359 -3.54 1.25 9.72
CA TYR A 359 -2.88 0.33 10.66
C TYR A 359 -1.92 -0.59 9.92
N PHE A 360 -0.60 -0.53 10.17
CA PHE A 360 0.48 -1.36 9.59
C PHE A 360 0.15 -2.03 8.24
N SER A 361 -0.47 -1.29 7.31
CA SER A 361 -1.32 -1.93 6.32
C SER A 361 -0.63 -2.05 4.98
N ASN A 362 -0.95 -3.12 4.28
CA ASN A 362 -0.71 -3.31 2.87
C ASN A 362 -1.51 -2.31 2.03
N MET A 363 -1.31 -1.01 2.27
CA MET A 363 -1.98 0.05 1.52
C MET A 363 -1.68 -0.14 0.03
N ILE A 364 -2.71 0.04 -0.78
CA ILE A 364 -2.63 -0.17 -2.23
C ILE A 364 -3.37 0.98 -2.90
N TRP A 365 -2.75 1.58 -3.92
CA TRP A 365 -3.39 2.58 -4.77
C TRP A 365 -3.45 2.03 -6.21
N ARG A 366 -4.66 1.90 -6.77
CA ARG A 366 -4.94 1.20 -8.04
C ARG A 366 -5.89 1.92 -8.96
#